data_AF-A0A9Q0NG02-F1
#
_entry.id   AF-A0A9Q0NG02-F1
#
_cell.length_a   1.000
_cell.length_b   1.000
_cell.length_c   1.000
_cell.angle_alpha   90.00
_cell.angle_beta   90.00
_cell.angle_gamma   90.00
#
_symmetry.space_group_name_H-M   'P 1'
#
loop_
_entity.id
_entity.type
_entity.pdbx_description
1 polymer ?
#
loop_
_entity_poly.entity_id
_entity_poly.type
_entity_poly.pdbx_seq_one_letter_code
_entity_poly.pdbx_strand_id
1 'polypeptide(L)'
;TNCSVKRDVDVLICVIKNSHEMRALKAQAALCFEEYCEPDEFCYMAAMFDPRYKSLKFAPPETREKAIDMLERLVALELDESMKVAEGTCTLSSKQPQSKKVSRFSKFKDSKNQSEIVSEVEKYRMYPFPDVDD
;
A
#
# COMPACT_ATOMS: atom_id res chain seq x y z
N THR A 1 3.49 -35.39 -12.62
CA THR A 1 2.25 -34.69 -13.04
C THR A 1 2.20 -33.21 -12.66
N ASN A 2 2.70 -32.78 -11.48
CA ASN A 2 2.70 -31.36 -11.07
C ASN A 2 3.54 -30.38 -11.93
N CYS A 3 4.45 -30.88 -12.78
CA CYS A 3 5.38 -30.05 -13.55
C CYS A 3 4.81 -29.60 -14.92
N SER A 4 3.74 -30.23 -15.40
CA SER A 4 3.07 -29.86 -16.66
C SER A 4 2.02 -28.76 -16.42
N VAL A 5 1.17 -28.95 -15.41
CA VAL A 5 0.14 -27.98 -15.02
C VAL A 5 0.72 -26.60 -14.68
N LYS A 6 1.89 -26.57 -14.02
CA LYS A 6 2.56 -25.30 -13.69
C LYS A 6 3.01 -24.54 -14.93
N ARG A 7 3.51 -25.24 -15.95
CA ARG A 7 3.90 -24.65 -17.24
C ARG A 7 2.70 -24.12 -18.00
N ASP A 8 1.59 -24.84 -18.01
CA ASP A 8 0.37 -24.40 -18.70
C ASP A 8 -0.24 -23.15 -18.05
N VAL A 9 -0.22 -23.09 -16.71
CA VAL A 9 -0.64 -21.90 -15.95
C VAL A 9 0.30 -20.72 -16.20
N ASP A 10 1.62 -20.94 -16.18
CA ASP A 10 2.60 -19.88 -16.43
C ASP A 10 2.50 -19.32 -17.86
N VAL A 11 2.25 -20.18 -18.86
CA VAL A 11 2.01 -19.79 -20.25
C VAL A 11 0.72 -18.98 -20.38
N LEU A 12 -0.37 -19.44 -19.76
CA LEU A 12 -1.66 -18.73 -19.77
C LEU A 12 -1.53 -17.36 -19.08
N ILE A 13 -0.86 -17.29 -17.93
CA ILE A 13 -0.56 -16.02 -17.24
C ILE A 13 0.28 -15.10 -18.12
N CYS A 14 1.23 -15.63 -18.89
CA CYS A 14 2.06 -14.85 -19.81
C CYS A 14 1.22 -14.29 -20.97
N VAL A 15 0.34 -15.10 -21.57
CA VAL A 15 -0.58 -14.67 -22.64
C VAL A 15 -1.52 -13.57 -22.14
N ILE A 16 -2.09 -13.74 -20.94
CA ILE A 16 -2.97 -12.73 -20.33
C ILE A 16 -2.19 -11.45 -20.03
N LYS A 17 -1.00 -11.53 -19.43
CA LYS A 17 -0.18 -10.34 -19.10
C LYS A 17 0.27 -9.55 -20.32
N ASN A 18 0.45 -10.22 -21.46
CA ASN A 18 0.90 -9.63 -22.72
C ASN A 18 -0.23 -9.33 -23.70
N SER A 19 -1.48 -9.63 -23.33
CA SER A 19 -2.64 -9.29 -24.15
C SER A 19 -2.71 -7.76 -24.34
N HIS A 20 -3.12 -7.35 -25.54
CA HIS A 20 -3.33 -5.93 -25.87
C HIS A 20 -4.35 -5.28 -24.92
N GLU A 21 -5.43 -6.01 -24.63
CA GLU A 21 -6.49 -5.57 -23.71
C GLU A 21 -5.97 -5.34 -22.29
N MET A 22 -5.17 -6.25 -21.75
CA MET A 22 -4.59 -6.07 -20.41
C MET A 22 -3.61 -4.90 -20.34
N ARG A 23 -2.92 -4.56 -21.44
CA ARG A 23 -2.09 -3.35 -21.50
C ARG A 23 -2.95 -2.09 -21.53
N ALA A 24 -4.04 -2.09 -22.30
CA ALA A 24 -4.98 -0.98 -22.35
C ALA A 24 -5.63 -0.73 -20.98
N LEU A 25 -6.09 -1.79 -20.31
CA LEU A 25 -6.66 -1.70 -18.96
C LEU A 25 -5.67 -1.15 -17.93
N LYS A 26 -4.40 -1.58 -17.98
CA LYS A 26 -3.36 -1.03 -17.09
C LYS A 26 -3.08 0.44 -17.35
N ALA A 27 -3.06 0.86 -18.62
CA ALA A 27 -2.88 2.26 -18.98
C ALA A 27 -4.05 3.11 -18.49
N GLN A 28 -5.28 2.65 -18.69
CA GLN A 28 -6.47 3.35 -18.20
C GLN A 28 -6.51 3.41 -16.67
N ALA A 29 -6.18 2.31 -15.98
CA ALA A 29 -6.10 2.29 -14.53
C ALA A 29 -5.04 3.26 -14.00
N ALA A 30 -3.89 3.40 -14.69
CA ALA A 30 -2.87 4.38 -14.33
C ALA A 30 -3.39 5.82 -14.48
N LEU A 31 -4.09 6.13 -15.59
CA LEU A 31 -4.69 7.45 -15.81
C LEU A 31 -5.74 7.78 -14.72
N CYS A 32 -6.63 6.84 -14.41
CA CYS A 32 -7.61 7.03 -13.35
C CYS A 32 -6.94 7.21 -11.98
N PHE A 33 -5.88 6.44 -11.69
CA PHE A 33 -5.16 6.60 -10.44
C PHE A 33 -4.53 8.00 -10.33
N GLU A 34 -3.91 8.49 -11.41
CA GLU A 34 -3.34 9.83 -11.45
C GLU A 34 -4.40 10.93 -11.27
N GLU A 35 -5.54 10.81 -11.95
CA GLU A 35 -6.63 11.78 -11.92
C GLU A 35 -7.37 11.83 -10.57
N TYR A 36 -7.63 10.67 -9.95
CA TYR A 36 -8.46 10.61 -8.75
C TYR A 36 -7.67 10.57 -7.45
N CYS A 37 -6.45 10.02 -7.47
CA CYS A 37 -5.64 9.90 -6.25
C CYS A 37 -4.60 11.00 -6.13
N GLU A 38 -4.30 11.74 -7.21
CA GLU A 38 -3.35 12.85 -7.24
C GLU A 38 -2.07 12.55 -6.43
N PRO A 39 -1.33 11.47 -6.78
CA PRO A 39 -0.23 11.00 -5.94
C PRO A 39 0.87 12.06 -5.84
N ASP A 40 1.10 12.54 -4.63
CA ASP A 40 2.14 13.51 -4.30
C ASP A 40 3.50 12.83 -4.04
N GLU A 41 4.56 13.63 -3.86
CA GLU A 41 5.89 13.13 -3.55
C GLU A 41 5.91 12.26 -2.27
N PHE A 42 5.00 12.52 -1.32
CA PHE A 42 4.88 11.75 -0.09
C PHE A 42 4.34 10.34 -0.33
N CYS A 43 3.37 10.17 -1.25
CA CYS A 43 2.86 8.87 -1.67
C CYS A 43 3.97 8.01 -2.30
N TYR A 44 4.80 8.60 -3.15
CA TYR A 44 5.94 7.91 -3.76
C TYR A 44 7.00 7.53 -2.73
N MET A 45 7.32 8.43 -1.81
CA MET A 45 8.22 8.15 -0.68
C MET A 45 7.66 7.01 0.18
N ALA A 46 6.38 7.02 0.52
CA ALA A 46 5.74 5.96 1.30
C ALA A 46 5.80 4.60 0.57
N ALA A 47 5.64 4.59 -0.75
CA ALA A 47 5.77 3.37 -1.56
C ALA A 47 7.19 2.77 -1.49
N MET A 48 8.23 3.57 -1.25
CA MET A 48 9.60 3.06 -1.13
C MET A 48 9.83 2.16 0.09
N PHE A 49 8.96 2.21 1.10
CA PHE A 49 9.01 1.27 2.23
C PHE A 49 8.60 -0.15 1.84
N ASP A 50 7.92 -0.34 0.70
CA ASP A 50 7.71 -1.67 0.13
C ASP A 50 8.91 -2.07 -0.75
N PRO A 51 9.56 -3.22 -0.47
CA PRO A 51 10.70 -3.70 -1.26
C PRO A 51 10.43 -3.83 -2.76
N ARG A 52 9.18 -4.06 -3.16
CA ARG A 52 8.77 -4.19 -4.56
C ARG A 52 8.83 -2.87 -5.30
N TYR A 53 8.68 -1.75 -4.59
CA TYR A 53 8.59 -0.41 -5.16
C TYR A 53 9.76 0.50 -4.79
N LYS A 54 10.78 0.00 -4.08
CA LYS A 54 11.98 0.74 -3.67
C LYS A 54 12.65 1.57 -4.78
N SER A 55 12.58 1.13 -6.04
CA SER A 55 13.21 1.81 -7.18
C SER A 55 12.29 2.77 -7.94
N LEU A 56 10.99 2.81 -7.61
CA LEU A 56 9.97 3.65 -8.24
C LEU A 56 10.07 3.74 -9.77
N LYS A 57 10.36 2.62 -10.45
CA LYS A 57 10.57 2.58 -11.91
C LYS A 57 9.36 3.08 -12.72
N PHE A 58 8.18 3.08 -12.11
CA PHE A 58 6.93 3.54 -12.70
C PHE A 58 6.71 5.05 -12.57
N ALA A 59 7.42 5.73 -11.65
CA ALA A 59 7.30 7.16 -11.44
C ALA A 59 8.21 7.94 -12.40
N PRO A 60 7.84 9.18 -12.79
CA PRO A 60 8.70 10.09 -13.53
C PRO A 60 10.05 10.28 -12.82
N PRO A 61 11.16 10.51 -13.57
CA PRO A 61 12.49 10.68 -12.99
C PRO A 61 12.55 11.79 -11.94
N GLU A 62 11.94 12.94 -12.23
CA GLU A 62 11.92 14.09 -11.33
C GLU A 62 11.20 13.79 -10.01
N THR A 63 10.03 13.15 -10.07
CA THR A 63 9.25 12.76 -8.88
C THR A 63 10.01 11.74 -8.03
N ARG A 64 10.73 10.83 -8.69
CA ARG A 64 11.56 9.83 -8.02
C ARG A 64 12.71 10.47 -7.25
N GLU A 65 13.43 11.42 -7.85
CA GLU A 65 14.51 12.14 -7.19
C GLU A 65 13.99 12.90 -5.97
N LYS A 66 12.86 13.63 -6.10
CA LYS A 66 12.24 14.32 -4.96
C LYS A 66 11.85 13.38 -3.82
N ALA A 67 11.26 12.23 -4.13
CA ALA A 67 10.87 11.24 -3.12
C ALA A 67 12.10 10.64 -2.40
N ILE A 68 13.20 10.40 -3.12
CA ILE A 68 14.46 9.96 -2.53
C ILE A 68 15.02 11.04 -1.60
N ASP A 69 15.13 12.29 -2.07
CA ASP A 69 15.60 13.42 -1.27
C ASP A 69 14.78 13.62 0.00
N MET A 70 13.45 13.49 -0.10
CA MET A 70 12.55 13.56 1.07
C MET A 70 12.84 12.43 2.06
N LEU A 71 12.99 11.20 1.58
CA LEU A 71 13.29 10.05 2.44
C LEU A 71 14.64 10.22 3.15
N GLU A 72 15.66 10.66 2.44
CA GLU A 72 17.00 10.90 3.00
C GLU A 72 16.97 11.97 4.09
N ARG A 73 16.24 13.07 3.88
CA ARG A 73 16.06 14.12 4.90
C ARG A 73 15.35 13.59 6.14
N LEU A 74 14.29 12.79 5.99
CA LEU A 74 13.58 12.21 7.13
C LEU A 74 14.46 11.25 7.92
N VAL A 75 15.25 10.41 7.24
CA VAL A 75 16.19 9.51 7.90
C VAL A 75 17.28 10.29 8.64
N ALA A 76 17.81 11.36 8.05
CA ALA A 76 18.80 12.22 8.70
C ALA A 76 18.23 12.89 9.97
N LEU A 77 16.99 13.38 9.91
CA LEU A 77 16.31 13.98 11.06
C LEU A 77 16.09 12.97 12.20
N GLU A 78 15.64 11.75 11.88
CA GLU A 78 15.46 10.68 12.88
C GLU A 78 16.80 10.31 13.56
N LEU A 79 17.89 10.25 12.78
CA LEU A 79 19.23 9.99 13.33
C LEU A 79 19.69 11.13 14.26
N ASP A 80 19.51 12.38 13.86
CA ASP A 80 19.87 13.54 14.68
C ASP A 80 19.05 13.62 15.98
N GLU A 81 17.75 13.29 15.93
CA GLU A 81 16.91 13.21 17.12
C GLU A 81 17.36 12.07 18.04
N SER A 82 17.73 10.92 17.49
CA SER A 82 18.24 9.79 18.28
C SER A 82 19.57 10.12 19.00
N MET A 83 20.43 10.95 18.39
CA MET A 83 21.69 11.41 19.01
C MET A 83 21.43 12.43 20.13
N LYS A 84 20.47 13.36 19.94
CA LYS A 84 20.10 14.36 20.97
C LYS A 84 19.47 13.71 22.21
N VAL A 85 18.72 12.63 22.05
CA VAL A 85 18.16 11.85 23.18
C VAL A 85 19.27 11.10 23.94
N ALA A 86 20.33 10.67 23.24
CA ALA A 86 21.47 9.99 23.85
C ALA A 86 22.37 10.93 24.69
N GLU A 87 22.48 12.21 24.33
CA GLU A 87 23.27 13.20 25.08
C GLU A 87 22.59 13.74 26.35
N GLY A 88 21.28 13.52 26.51
CA GLY A 88 20.48 13.99 27.65
C GLY A 88 20.35 13.02 28.83
N THR A 89 20.90 11.81 28.77
CA THR A 89 20.63 10.78 29.80
C THR A 89 21.92 10.21 30.39
N CYS A 90 22.49 10.94 31.34
CA CYS A 90 23.39 10.36 32.34
C CYS A 90 22.64 9.29 33.14
N THR A 91 23.20 8.07 33.14
CA THR A 91 22.91 6.94 34.05
C THR A 91 21.46 6.47 34.13
N LEU A 92 21.12 5.36 33.46
CA LEU A 92 20.34 4.27 34.06
C LEU A 92 20.55 2.96 33.27
N SER A 93 21.37 2.08 33.89
CA SER A 93 21.44 0.62 33.76
C SER A 93 20.72 -0.05 32.58
N SER A 94 21.53 -0.57 31.65
CA SER A 94 21.15 -1.64 30.73
C SER A 94 20.61 -2.84 31.52
N LYS A 95 19.28 -2.95 31.60
CA LYS A 95 18.59 -4.20 31.91
C LYS A 95 17.86 -4.64 30.66
N GLN A 96 18.53 -5.51 29.91
CA GLN A 96 17.96 -6.31 28.84
C GLN A 96 16.64 -6.97 29.34
N PRO A 97 15.47 -6.69 28.76
CA PRO A 97 14.26 -7.38 29.16
C PRO A 97 14.30 -8.80 28.59
N GLN A 98 14.45 -9.79 29.47
CA GLN A 98 14.22 -11.19 29.11
C GLN A 98 12.80 -11.32 28.56
N SER A 99 12.69 -11.71 27.30
CA SER A 99 11.42 -11.91 26.60
C SER A 99 10.65 -13.07 27.23
N LYS A 100 9.71 -12.75 28.14
CA LYS A 100 8.63 -13.69 28.44
C LYS A 100 7.76 -13.80 27.19
N LYS A 101 7.72 -14.99 26.59
CA LYS A 101 6.82 -15.34 25.48
C LYS A 101 5.36 -15.23 25.96
N VAL A 102 4.79 -14.04 25.89
CA VAL A 102 3.35 -13.82 26.04
C VAL A 102 2.78 -13.64 24.64
N SER A 103 1.97 -14.61 24.21
CA SER A 103 1.26 -14.62 22.93
C SER A 103 0.44 -13.33 22.75
N ARG A 104 0.76 -12.56 21.69
CA ARG A 104 0.06 -11.30 21.34
C ARG A 104 -1.33 -11.50 20.72
N PHE A 105 -1.79 -12.73 20.55
CA PHE A 105 -3.07 -13.03 19.89
C PHE A 105 -4.30 -13.01 20.81
N SER A 106 -4.17 -12.74 22.12
CA SER A 106 -5.31 -12.81 23.05
C SER A 106 -6.18 -11.55 23.18
N LYS A 107 -5.90 -10.48 22.41
CA LYS A 107 -6.61 -9.19 22.57
C LYS A 107 -7.62 -8.83 21.49
N PHE A 108 -7.87 -9.69 20.51
CA PHE A 108 -9.00 -9.51 19.59
C PHE A 108 -10.18 -10.37 20.05
N LYS A 109 -10.89 -9.89 21.08
CA LYS A 109 -12.28 -10.30 21.27
C LYS A 109 -13.11 -9.50 20.27
N ASP A 110 -13.75 -10.20 19.33
CA ASP A 110 -14.73 -9.63 18.41
C ASP A 110 -15.82 -8.90 19.20
N SER A 111 -15.82 -7.57 19.15
CA SER A 111 -16.94 -6.78 19.58
C SER A 111 -17.96 -6.77 18.44
N LYS A 112 -18.92 -7.69 18.51
CA LYS A 112 -20.13 -7.68 17.67
C LYS A 112 -20.91 -6.40 17.96
N ASN A 113 -20.79 -5.42 17.08
CA ASN A 113 -21.79 -4.39 16.83
C ASN A 113 -21.81 -4.10 15.32
N GLN A 114 -22.30 -5.07 14.55
CA GLN A 114 -22.76 -4.84 13.17
C GLN A 114 -24.27 -4.65 13.22
N SER A 115 -24.75 -3.41 13.31
CA SER A 115 -26.17 -3.14 13.08
C SER A 115 -26.49 -1.78 12.46
N GLU A 116 -25.52 -1.01 11.96
CA GLU A 116 -25.82 0.36 11.49
C GLU A 116 -25.23 0.76 10.13
N ILE A 117 -24.55 -0.12 9.40
CA ILE A 117 -23.91 0.21 8.10
C ILE A 117 -24.75 -0.22 6.88
N VAL A 118 -25.83 -0.98 7.08
CA VAL A 118 -26.66 -1.48 5.96
C VAL A 118 -27.54 -0.38 5.33
N SER A 119 -27.68 0.79 5.97
CA SER A 119 -28.62 1.84 5.55
C SER A 119 -28.17 2.69 4.35
N GLU A 120 -26.88 2.84 4.06
CA GLU A 120 -26.42 3.78 3.01
C GLU A 120 -26.43 3.19 1.60
N VAL A 121 -26.19 1.88 1.47
CA VAL A 121 -26.15 1.21 0.16
C VAL A 121 -27.54 1.11 -0.46
N GLU A 122 -28.59 1.07 0.36
CA GLU A 122 -29.98 0.95 -0.10
C GLU A 122 -30.52 2.28 -0.66
N LYS A 123 -29.94 3.43 -0.29
CA LYS A 123 -30.29 4.76 -0.80
C LYS A 123 -30.08 4.88 -2.31
N TYR A 124 -29.13 4.13 -2.87
CA TYR A 124 -28.78 4.19 -4.29
C TYR A 124 -29.56 3.18 -5.16
N ARG A 125 -30.43 2.36 -4.58
CA ARG A 125 -31.28 1.41 -5.35
C ARG A 125 -32.61 2.00 -5.86
N MET A 126 -32.93 3.26 -5.53
CA MET A 126 -34.23 3.88 -5.84
C MET A 126 -34.26 4.77 -7.10
N TYR A 127 -33.35 4.59 -8.07
CA TYR A 127 -33.49 5.24 -9.37
C TYR A 127 -34.07 4.25 -10.39
N PRO A 128 -35.37 4.33 -10.73
CA PRO A 128 -35.89 3.63 -11.90
C PRO A 128 -35.24 4.23 -13.14
N PHE A 129 -34.76 3.37 -14.03
CA PHE A 129 -34.30 3.77 -15.35
C PHE A 129 -35.48 4.40 -16.10
N PRO A 130 -35.31 5.55 -16.77
CA PRO A 130 -36.36 6.10 -17.61
C PRO A 130 -36.64 5.11 -18.74
N ASP A 131 -37.92 4.74 -18.88
CA ASP A 131 -38.38 3.98 -20.03
C ASP A 131 -38.07 4.78 -21.29
N VAL A 132 -37.30 4.18 -22.19
CA VAL A 132 -37.05 4.74 -23.51
C VAL A 132 -38.27 4.40 -24.35
N ASP A 133 -39.16 5.37 -24.55
CA ASP A 133 -40.23 5.24 -25.55
C ASP A 133 -39.60 5.11 -26.95
N ASP A 134 -39.94 4.02 -27.65
CA ASP A 134 -39.62 3.74 -29.06
C ASP A 134 -40.32 4.72 -30.03
#